data_AF-A0AAU2QKX7-F1
#
_entry.id   AF-A0AAU2QKX7-F1
#
_cell.length_a   1.000
_cell.length_b   1.000
_cell.length_c   1.000
_cell.angle_alpha   90.00
_cell.angle_beta   90.00
_cell.angle_gamma   90.00
#
_symmetry.space_group_name_H-M   'P 1'
#
loop_
_entity.id
_entity.type
_entity.pdbx_description
1 polymer ?
#
loop_
_entity_poly.entity_id
_entity_poly.type
_entity_poly.pdbx_seq_one_letter_code
_entity_poly.pdbx_strand_id
1 'polypeptide(L)'
;MCVHIAVADGLASIAVWDSDEVSIRVARGAPTGDALREVADILMVDLGAPASRGGPLRCFCGMRVELPRELLPCVHGAEAG
;
A
#
# COMPACT_ATOMS: atom_id res chain seq x y z
N MET A 1 -11.88 -10.29 7.20
CA MET A 1 -11.86 -9.11 6.31
C MET A 1 -10.42 -8.67 6.18
N CYS A 2 -9.95 -8.38 4.97
CA CYS A 2 -8.59 -7.91 4.71
C CYS A 2 -8.64 -6.40 4.45
N VAL A 3 -7.56 -5.69 4.76
CA VAL A 3 -7.40 -4.30 4.33
C VAL A 3 -7.21 -4.23 2.82
N HIS A 4 -7.84 -3.24 2.21
CA HIS A 4 -7.65 -2.88 0.80
C HIS A 4 -6.90 -1.56 0.68
N ILE A 5 -6.17 -1.38 -0.41
CA ILE A 5 -5.49 -0.12 -0.69
C ILE A 5 -6.28 0.60 -1.77
N ALA A 6 -6.57 1.88 -1.57
CA ALA A 6 -7.28 2.72 -2.51
C ALA A 6 -6.48 3.99 -2.79
N VAL A 7 -6.56 4.53 -4.00
CA VAL A 7 -5.97 5.83 -4.33
C VAL A 7 -7.04 6.90 -4.11
N ALA A 8 -6.68 7.96 -3.39
CA ALA A 8 -7.56 9.09 -3.13
C ALA A 8 -6.85 10.42 -3.40
N ASP A 9 -7.65 11.43 -3.72
CA ASP A 9 -7.21 12.79 -3.95
C ASP A 9 -7.44 13.64 -2.68
N GLY A 10 -6.64 14.70 -2.50
CA GLY A 10 -6.82 15.64 -1.38
C GLY A 10 -6.49 15.08 0.00
N LEU A 11 -5.66 14.04 0.08
CA LEU A 11 -5.20 13.50 1.35
C LEU A 11 -4.23 14.45 2.06
N ALA A 12 -4.32 14.51 3.39
CA ALA A 12 -3.44 15.33 4.23
C ALA A 12 -2.03 14.72 4.40
N SER A 13 -1.85 13.45 4.05
CA SER A 13 -0.58 12.72 4.08
C SER A 13 -0.47 11.79 2.86
N ILE A 14 0.69 11.16 2.68
CA ILE A 14 0.96 10.22 1.59
C ILE A 14 0.03 9.00 1.67
N ALA A 15 -0.20 8.46 2.87
CA ALA A 15 -1.17 7.41 3.10
C ALA A 15 -1.92 7.66 4.42
N VAL A 16 -3.18 7.26 4.49
CA VAL A 16 -4.05 7.41 5.66
C VAL A 16 -4.88 6.15 5.85
N TRP A 17 -4.95 5.66 7.08
CA TRP A 17 -5.86 4.57 7.47
C TRP A 17 -7.31 5.08 7.56
N ASP A 18 -8.22 4.46 6.83
CA ASP A 18 -9.66 4.65 6.92
C ASP A 18 -10.30 3.39 7.56
N SER A 19 -10.72 3.54 8.82
CA SER A 19 -11.37 2.46 9.58
C SER A 19 -12.81 2.19 9.18
N ASP A 20 -13.49 3.15 8.52
CA ASP A 20 -14.88 3.03 8.12
C ASP A 20 -15.00 2.12 6.89
N GLU A 21 -14.14 2.36 5.89
CA GLU A 21 -14.03 1.55 4.68
C GLU A 21 -13.06 0.36 4.85
N VAL A 22 -12.35 0.27 5.98
CA VAL A 22 -11.31 -0.74 6.24
C VAL A 22 -10.27 -0.75 5.11
N SER A 23 -9.82 0.45 4.73
CA SER A 23 -8.89 0.67 3.62
C SER A 23 -7.78 1.66 3.96
N ILE A 24 -6.62 1.51 3.33
CA ILE A 24 -5.56 2.52 3.38
C ILE A 24 -5.68 3.35 2.11
N ARG A 25 -5.96 4.64 2.29
CA ARG A 25 -6.05 5.61 1.19
C ARG A 25 -4.69 6.22 0.93
N VAL A 26 -4.23 6.18 -0.31
CA VAL A 26 -2.93 6.68 -0.75
C VAL A 26 -3.12 7.90 -1.65
N ALA A 27 -2.33 8.94 -1.43
CA ALA A 27 -2.40 10.18 -2.17
C ALA A 27 -2.06 9.96 -3.64
N ARG A 28 -2.96 10.38 -4.53
CA ARG A 28 -2.71 10.36 -5.97
C ARG A 28 -1.48 11.21 -6.29
N GLY A 29 -0.54 10.64 -7.04
CA GLY A 29 0.70 11.31 -7.44
C GLY A 29 1.81 11.25 -6.40
N ALA A 30 1.60 10.59 -5.25
CA ALA A 30 2.69 10.30 -4.33
C ALA A 30 3.75 9.40 -5.01
N PRO A 31 5.05 9.62 -4.75
CA PRO A 31 6.10 8.72 -5.23
C PRO A 31 5.83 7.29 -4.77
N THR A 32 5.85 6.33 -5.70
CA THR A 32 5.52 4.93 -5.43
C THR A 32 6.31 4.34 -4.26
N GLY A 33 7.61 4.65 -4.16
CA GLY A 33 8.46 4.16 -3.07
C GLY A 33 8.02 4.69 -1.70
N ASP A 34 7.70 5.98 -1.62
CA ASP A 34 7.23 6.61 -0.37
C ASP A 34 5.83 6.12 0.01
N ALA A 35 4.93 6.00 -0.98
CA ALA A 35 3.60 5.44 -0.78
C ALA A 35 3.63 4.01 -0.24
N LEU A 36 4.48 3.14 -0.81
CA LEU A 36 4.63 1.77 -0.35
C LEU A 36 5.23 1.70 1.06
N ARG A 37 6.18 2.59 1.39
CA ARG A 37 6.76 2.67 2.73
C ARG A 37 5.71 3.07 3.76
N GLU A 38 4.95 4.12 3.49
CA GLU A 38 3.90 4.60 4.39
C GLU A 38 2.79 3.57 4.57
N VAL A 39 2.36 2.90 3.50
CA VAL A 39 1.40 1.79 3.60
C VAL A 39 1.97 0.65 4.47
N ALA A 40 3.25 0.29 4.29
CA ALA A 40 3.88 -0.73 5.12
C ALA A 40 3.92 -0.32 6.59
N ASP A 41 4.25 0.94 6.88
CA ASP A 41 4.30 1.48 8.24
C ASP A 41 2.91 1.47 8.88
N ILE A 42 1.86 1.91 8.19
CA ILE A 42 0.47 1.82 8.69
C ILE A 42 0.08 0.36 8.98
N LEU A 43 0.38 -0.55 8.04
CA LEU A 43 0.10 -1.97 8.23
C LEU A 43 0.79 -2.52 9.49
N MET A 44 2.06 -2.18 9.72
CA MET A 44 2.84 -2.70 10.84
C MET A 44 2.52 -2.02 12.18
N VAL A 45 2.40 -0.69 12.18
CA VAL A 45 2.28 0.15 13.38
C VAL A 45 0.81 0.25 13.82
N ASP A 46 -0.08 0.63 12.92
CA ASP A 46 -1.49 0.85 13.26
C ASP A 46 -2.29 -0.46 13.28
N LEU A 47 -2.02 -1.37 12.34
CA LEU A 47 -2.78 -2.63 12.20
C LEU A 47 -2.08 -3.87 12.76
N GLY A 48 -0.81 -3.76 13.18
CA GLY A 48 -0.06 -4.88 13.76
C GLY A 48 0.26 -6.01 12.78
N ALA A 49 0.35 -5.72 11.48
CA ALA A 49 0.69 -6.69 10.45
C ALA A 49 2.14 -7.18 10.60
N PRO A 50 2.41 -8.46 10.26
CA PRO A 50 3.75 -9.00 10.33
C PRO A 50 4.70 -8.29 9.37
N ALA A 51 5.83 -7.82 9.89
CA ALA A 51 6.86 -7.15 9.10
C ALA A 51 7.34 -8.04 7.95
N SER A 52 7.24 -7.54 6.72
CA SER A 52 7.73 -8.22 5.52
C SER A 52 8.88 -7.41 4.93
N ARG A 53 10.13 -7.77 5.26
CA ARG A 53 11.31 -7.16 4.62
C ARG A 53 11.44 -7.64 3.18
N GLY A 54 11.17 -6.76 2.22
CA GLY A 54 11.36 -7.03 0.78
C GLY A 54 10.36 -8.00 0.16
N GLY A 55 9.32 -8.39 0.91
CA GLY A 55 8.23 -9.24 0.43
C GLY A 55 6.98 -8.45 0.07
N PRO A 56 5.94 -9.11 -0.47
CA PRO A 56 4.65 -8.46 -0.70
C PRO A 56 4.05 -7.95 0.61
N LEU A 57 3.38 -6.80 0.56
CA LEU A 57 2.64 -6.25 1.70
C LEU A 57 1.59 -7.25 2.18
N ARG A 58 1.50 -7.45 3.49
CA ARG A 58 0.58 -8.38 4.13
C ARG A 58 -0.32 -7.65 5.11
N CYS A 59 -1.55 -8.12 5.18
CA CYS A 59 -2.52 -7.69 6.17
C CYS A 59 -2.23 -8.38 7.51
N PHE A 60 -2.77 -7.85 8.60
CA PHE A 60 -2.74 -8.48 9.93
C PHE A 60 -3.31 -9.91 9.92
N CYS A 61 -4.24 -10.22 8.99
CA CYS A 61 -4.77 -11.57 8.82
C CYS A 61 -3.83 -12.53 8.07
N GLY A 62 -2.64 -12.09 7.67
CA GLY A 62 -1.63 -12.88 6.96
C GLY A 62 -1.81 -12.95 5.44
N MET A 63 -2.97 -12.51 4.93
CA MET A 63 -3.25 -12.41 3.50
C MET A 63 -2.38 -11.34 2.82
N ARG A 64 -2.06 -11.55 1.55
CA ARG A 64 -1.40 -10.53 0.72
C ARG A 64 -2.37 -9.38 0.47
N VAL A 65 -1.89 -8.16 0.64
CA VAL A 65 -2.60 -6.95 0.27
C VAL A 65 -2.37 -6.69 -1.22
N GLU A 66 -3.46 -6.51 -1.97
CA GLU A 66 -3.39 -6.11 -3.38
C GLU A 66 -3.19 -4.60 -3.49
N LEU A 67 -2.25 -4.22 -4.36
CA LEU A 67 -1.95 -2.82 -4.65
C LEU A 67 -2.72 -2.36 -5.89
N PRO A 68 -3.25 -1.12 -5.89
CA PRO A 68 -3.80 -0.49 -7.07
C PRO A 68 -2.73 -0.42 -8.16
N ARG A 69 -3.14 -0.53 -9.43
CA ARG A 69 -2.19 -0.52 -10.56
C ARG A 69 -1.42 0.80 -10.66
N GLU A 70 -2.01 1.87 -10.15
CA GLU A 70 -1.42 3.20 -10.06
C GLU A 70 -0.19 3.24 -9.13
N LEU A 71 -0.12 2.32 -8.16
CA LEU A 71 1.00 2.18 -7.21
C LEU A 71 1.95 1.05 -7.59
N LEU A 72 1.64 0.26 -8.61
CA LEU A 72 2.61 -0.69 -9.12
C LEU A 72 3.68 0.11 -9.85
N PRO A 73 4.96 -0.03 -9.48
CA PRO A 73 6.01 0.49 -10.34
C PRO A 73 5.78 -0.15 -11.71
N CYS A 74 5.68 0.68 -12.76
CA CYS A 74 5.74 0.17 -14.12
C CYS A 74 7.01 -0.65 -14.21
N VAL A 75 6.88 -1.97 -14.13
CA VAL A 75 7.90 -2.90 -14.62
C VAL A 75 7.97 -2.56 -16.10
N HIS A 76 8.90 -1.68 -16.45
CA HIS A 76 9.43 -1.65 -17.79
C HIS A 76 9.91 -3.06 -18.02
N GLY A 77 9.18 -3.77 -18.88
CA GLY A 77 9.53 -5.10 -19.31
C GLY A 77 10.99 -5.08 -19.74
N ALA A 78 11.82 -5.84 -19.03
CA ALA A 78 13.05 -6.35 -19.58
C ALA A 78 12.65 -7.41 -20.63
N GLU A 79 12.11 -6.97 -21.75
CA GLU A 79 12.02 -7.75 -22.97
C GLU A 79 13.38 -7.56 -23.64
N ALA A 80 14.33 -8.42 -23.31
CA ALA A 80 15.59 -8.53 -24.05
C ALA A 80 15.29 -9.11 -25.43
N GLY A 81 15.35 -8.24 -26.45
CA GLY A 81 15.42 -8.61 -27.86
C GLY A 81 16.85 -8.50 -28.38
#